data_AF-A0A0C4FB40-F1
#
_entry.id   AF-A0A0C4FB40-F1
#
_cell.length_a   1.000
_cell.length_b   1.000
_cell.length_c   1.000
_cell.angle_alpha   90.00
_cell.angle_beta   90.00
_cell.angle_gamma   90.00
#
_symmetry.space_group_name_H-M   'P 1'
#
loop_
_entity.id
_entity.type
_entity.pdbx_description
1 polymer ?
#
loop_
_entity_poly.entity_id
_entity_poly.type
_entity_poly.pdbx_seq_one_letter_code
_entity_poly.pdbx_strand_id
1 'polypeptide(L)'
;MINETARANSHASSSVTSHLKWQELGEKIDPHLALDGSNFPHWSAALQESIASVTKRDDYLAKDRHDEDAATAFGVLTAIKHSIDSALRASLNGIMDFSRISVLQVFMVSNGQPMV
;
A
#
# COMPACT_ATOMS: atom_id res chain seq x y z
N MET A 1 18.34 -20.34 -38.61
CA MET A 1 18.11 -20.57 -37.16
C MET A 1 18.12 -19.20 -36.51
N ILE A 2 16.95 -18.67 -36.13
CA ILE A 2 16.81 -17.34 -35.50
C ILE A 2 16.16 -17.52 -34.13
N ASN A 3 16.96 -17.59 -33.07
CA ASN A 3 16.46 -17.94 -31.74
C ASN A 3 17.25 -17.24 -30.62
N GLU A 4 17.43 -15.91 -30.63
CA GLU A 4 18.08 -15.28 -29.47
C GLU A 4 17.70 -13.81 -29.24
N THR A 5 16.42 -13.51 -29.01
CA THR A 5 16.04 -12.19 -28.43
C THR A 5 14.74 -12.17 -27.63
N ALA A 6 14.14 -13.33 -27.32
CA ALA A 6 12.82 -13.40 -26.68
C ALA A 6 12.83 -13.79 -25.20
N ARG A 7 13.93 -13.56 -24.46
CA ARG A 7 14.04 -13.95 -23.03
C ARG A 7 14.27 -12.79 -22.05
N ALA A 8 14.14 -11.53 -22.49
CA ALA A 8 14.31 -10.37 -21.61
C ALA A 8 13.02 -9.56 -21.34
N ASN A 9 11.93 -9.77 -22.10
CA ASN A 9 10.76 -8.88 -22.03
C ASN A 9 9.63 -9.33 -21.08
N SER A 10 9.68 -10.55 -20.54
CA SER A 10 8.59 -11.08 -19.72
C SER A 10 8.61 -10.58 -18.27
N HIS A 11 9.78 -10.18 -17.75
CA HIS A 11 9.91 -9.70 -16.37
C HIS A 11 9.50 -8.22 -16.20
N ALA A 12 9.79 -7.37 -17.19
CA ALA A 12 9.41 -5.95 -17.14
C ALA A 12 7.89 -5.75 -17.27
N SER A 13 7.25 -6.49 -18.17
CA SER A 13 5.79 -6.43 -18.37
C SER A 13 5.02 -6.95 -17.14
N SER A 14 5.53 -7.99 -16.48
CA SER A 14 4.96 -8.57 -15.24
C SER A 14 4.99 -7.59 -14.06
N SER A 15 6.08 -6.83 -13.91
CA SER A 15 6.25 -5.88 -12.80
C SER A 15 5.34 -4.65 -12.95
N VAL A 16 5.26 -4.09 -14.16
CA VAL A 16 4.38 -2.94 -14.44
C VAL A 16 2.91 -3.29 -14.31
N THR A 17 2.49 -4.46 -14.82
CA THR A 17 1.09 -4.93 -14.65
C THR A 17 0.76 -5.25 -13.19
N SER A 18 1.72 -5.73 -12.40
CA SER A 18 1.52 -5.94 -10.97
C SER A 18 1.38 -4.60 -10.24
N HIS A 19 2.22 -3.61 -10.54
CA HIS A 19 2.14 -2.29 -9.92
C HIS A 19 0.82 -1.57 -10.22
N LEU A 20 0.35 -1.60 -11.48
CA LEU A 20 -0.95 -1.05 -11.88
C LEU A 20 -2.10 -1.70 -11.13
N LYS A 21 -2.10 -3.04 -10.98
CA LYS A 21 -3.14 -3.75 -10.23
C LYS A 21 -3.20 -3.31 -8.76
N TRP A 22 -2.05 -3.11 -8.14
CA TRP A 22 -1.97 -2.63 -6.76
C TRP A 22 -2.39 -1.17 -6.63
N GLN A 23 -2.10 -0.34 -7.63
CA GLN A 23 -2.61 1.01 -7.72
C GLN A 23 -4.14 1.02 -7.79
N GLU A 24 -4.70 0.27 -8.74
CA GLU A 24 -6.15 0.15 -8.93
C GLU A 24 -6.84 -0.42 -7.68
N LEU A 25 -6.19 -1.34 -6.97
CA LEU A 25 -6.69 -1.84 -5.69
C LEU A 25 -6.75 -0.72 -4.65
N GLY A 26 -5.68 0.08 -4.53
CA GLY A 26 -5.63 1.23 -3.63
C GLY A 26 -6.73 2.25 -3.89
N GLU A 27 -6.96 2.58 -5.17
CA GLU A 27 -8.00 3.54 -5.57
C GLU A 27 -9.42 3.05 -5.27
N LYS A 28 -9.64 1.72 -5.25
CA LYS A 28 -10.93 1.09 -4.96
C LYS A 28 -11.22 0.91 -3.47
N ILE A 29 -10.23 1.09 -2.59
CA ILE A 29 -10.46 1.04 -1.14
C ILE A 29 -11.31 2.26 -0.77
N ASP A 30 -12.50 2.01 -0.25
CA ASP A 30 -13.41 3.05 0.24
C ASP A 30 -13.80 2.75 1.69
N PRO A 31 -13.73 3.74 2.61
CA PRO A 31 -13.33 5.12 2.38
C PRO A 31 -11.82 5.31 2.26
N HIS A 32 -11.37 6.31 1.49
CA HIS A 32 -9.97 6.75 1.49
C HIS A 32 -9.61 7.39 2.82
N LEU A 33 -8.42 7.14 3.37
CA LEU A 33 -8.01 7.73 4.65
C LEU A 33 -8.00 9.26 4.57
N ALA A 34 -8.81 9.89 5.41
CA ALA A 34 -8.91 11.34 5.51
C ALA A 34 -7.65 11.92 6.17
N LEU A 35 -7.32 13.17 5.83
CA LEU A 35 -6.16 13.89 6.36
C LEU A 35 -6.18 14.00 7.90
N ASP A 36 -7.37 14.21 8.47
CA ASP A 36 -7.59 14.29 9.92
C ASP A 36 -7.66 12.91 10.61
N GLY A 37 -7.68 11.82 9.83
CA GLY A 37 -7.70 10.45 10.34
C GLY A 37 -9.01 9.99 10.97
N SER A 38 -10.10 10.79 10.92
CA SER A 38 -11.40 10.44 11.54
C SER A 38 -11.97 9.10 11.07
N ASN A 39 -11.66 8.70 9.84
CA ASN A 39 -12.15 7.44 9.26
C ASN A 39 -11.13 6.29 9.34
N PHE A 40 -10.06 6.43 10.11
CA PHE A 40 -8.99 5.42 10.21
C PHE A 40 -9.51 4.00 10.51
N PRO A 41 -10.44 3.75 11.46
CA PRO A 41 -10.93 2.39 11.71
C PRO A 41 -11.63 1.77 10.50
N HIS A 42 -12.39 2.56 9.75
CA HIS A 42 -13.11 2.09 8.56
C HIS A 42 -12.16 1.87 7.38
N TRP A 43 -11.24 2.80 7.15
CA TRP A 43 -10.19 2.65 6.14
C TRP A 43 -9.30 1.45 6.42
N SER A 44 -8.85 1.27 7.67
CA SER A 44 -7.96 0.17 8.04
C SER A 44 -8.61 -1.19 7.85
N ALA A 45 -9.92 -1.32 8.14
CA ALA A 45 -10.67 -2.54 7.88
C ALA A 45 -10.80 -2.82 6.37
N ALA A 46 -11.17 -1.82 5.57
CA ALA A 46 -11.30 -1.94 4.12
C ALA A 46 -9.95 -2.28 3.44
N LEU A 47 -8.85 -1.67 3.91
CA LEU A 47 -7.50 -1.99 3.49
C LEU A 47 -7.16 -3.44 3.83
N GLN A 48 -7.36 -3.87 5.08
CA GLN A 48 -7.04 -5.24 5.50
C GLN A 48 -7.81 -6.28 4.68
N GLU A 49 -9.11 -6.07 4.45
CA GLU A 49 -9.93 -6.96 3.62
C GLU A 49 -9.41 -7.03 2.17
N SER A 50 -9.08 -5.88 1.58
CA SER A 50 -8.57 -5.79 0.22
C SER A 50 -7.22 -6.50 0.05
N ILE A 51 -6.30 -6.28 0.99
CA ILE A 51 -4.98 -6.94 0.99
C ILE A 51 -5.13 -8.44 1.26
N ALA A 52 -5.97 -8.85 2.20
CA ALA A 52 -6.23 -10.26 2.49
C ALA A 52 -6.84 -10.98 1.28
N SER A 53 -7.73 -10.32 0.52
CA SER A 53 -8.34 -10.88 -0.68
C SER A 53 -7.32 -11.18 -1.77
N VAL A 54 -6.30 -10.32 -1.95
CA VAL A 54 -5.25 -10.51 -2.97
C VAL A 54 -4.16 -11.47 -2.49
N THR A 55 -3.69 -11.31 -1.26
CA THR A 55 -2.57 -12.09 -0.69
C THR A 55 -3.01 -13.46 -0.14
N LYS A 56 -4.32 -13.67 0.04
CA LYS A 56 -4.91 -14.83 0.73
C LYS A 56 -4.42 -15.00 2.17
N ARG A 57 -4.02 -13.90 2.82
CA ARG A 57 -3.53 -13.86 4.21
C ARG A 57 -4.15 -12.70 4.97
N ASP A 58 -4.95 -13.01 5.98
CA ASP A 58 -5.58 -12.03 6.87
C ASP A 58 -4.57 -11.30 7.77
N ASP A 59 -3.46 -11.94 8.12
CA ASP A 59 -2.39 -11.37 8.94
C ASP A 59 -1.29 -10.65 8.14
N TYR A 60 -1.51 -10.36 6.85
CA TYR A 60 -0.45 -9.85 5.98
C TYR A 60 0.18 -8.56 6.52
N LEU A 61 -0.65 -7.62 7.02
CA LEU A 61 -0.20 -6.33 7.55
C LEU A 61 0.40 -6.41 8.97
N ALA A 62 0.35 -7.57 9.63
CA ALA A 62 0.81 -7.71 11.01
C ALA A 62 2.35 -7.82 11.14
N LYS A 63 3.04 -8.09 10.04
CA LYS A 63 4.49 -8.33 10.02
C LYS A 63 5.09 -7.70 8.78
N ASP A 64 6.30 -7.18 8.91
CA ASP A 64 7.07 -6.84 7.72
C ASP A 64 7.48 -8.12 6.99
N ARG A 65 7.18 -8.18 5.69
CA ARG A 65 7.44 -9.33 4.82
C ARG A 65 8.28 -8.95 3.61
N HIS A 66 8.97 -7.82 3.69
CA HIS A 66 9.76 -7.33 2.58
C HIS A 66 10.88 -8.30 2.18
N ASP A 67 11.47 -8.99 3.17
CA ASP A 67 12.46 -10.05 2.95
C ASP A 67 11.86 -11.37 2.43
N GLU A 68 10.56 -11.64 2.67
CA GLU A 68 9.86 -12.83 2.16
C GLU A 68 9.40 -12.64 0.71
N ASP A 69 8.73 -11.53 0.42
CA ASP A 69 8.18 -11.22 -0.90
C ASP A 69 8.15 -9.69 -1.14
N ALA A 70 9.30 -9.16 -1.55
CA ALA A 70 9.47 -7.73 -1.81
C ALA A 70 8.46 -7.20 -2.85
N ALA A 71 8.10 -8.00 -3.85
CA ALA A 71 7.17 -7.58 -4.90
C ALA A 71 5.75 -7.32 -4.36
N THR A 72 5.23 -8.23 -3.54
CA THR A 72 3.93 -8.08 -2.87
C THR A 72 4.00 -6.98 -1.84
N ALA A 73 5.08 -6.88 -1.05
CA ALA A 73 5.30 -5.77 -0.13
C ALA A 73 5.23 -4.41 -0.86
N PHE A 74 6.01 -4.20 -1.92
CA PHE A 74 5.93 -2.98 -2.71
C PHE A 74 4.52 -2.73 -3.27
N GLY A 75 3.83 -3.78 -3.70
CA GLY A 75 2.44 -3.73 -4.12
C GLY A 75 1.50 -3.21 -3.04
N VAL A 76 1.56 -3.78 -1.84
CA VAL A 76 0.77 -3.33 -0.68
C VAL A 76 1.08 -1.88 -0.34
N LEU A 77 2.34 -1.46 -0.38
CA LEU A 77 2.71 -0.06 -0.16
C LEU A 77 2.09 0.87 -1.22
N THR A 78 2.06 0.45 -2.50
CA THR A 78 1.37 1.19 -3.57
C THR A 78 -0.11 1.29 -3.28
N ALA A 79 -0.78 0.20 -2.90
CA ALA A 79 -2.21 0.22 -2.57
C ALA A 79 -2.50 1.19 -1.42
N ILE A 80 -1.68 1.17 -0.37
CA ILE A 80 -1.79 2.11 0.76
C ILE A 80 -1.68 3.55 0.25
N LYS A 81 -0.63 3.90 -0.50
CA LYS A 81 -0.43 5.25 -1.05
C LYS A 81 -1.61 5.76 -1.86
N HIS A 82 -2.29 4.88 -2.59
CA HIS A 82 -3.43 5.22 -3.42
C HIS A 82 -4.78 5.18 -2.70
N SER A 83 -4.82 4.65 -1.47
CA SER A 83 -6.01 4.58 -0.60
C SER A 83 -6.10 5.68 0.46
N ILE A 84 -5.16 6.64 0.45
CA ILE A 84 -5.08 7.73 1.42
C ILE A 84 -5.13 9.09 0.73
N ASP A 85 -5.46 10.12 1.52
CA ASP A 85 -5.42 11.51 1.07
C ASP A 85 -4.04 11.87 0.49
N SER A 86 -4.07 12.64 -0.61
CA SER A 86 -2.86 13.03 -1.34
C SER A 86 -1.84 13.79 -0.50
N ALA A 87 -2.28 14.57 0.51
CA ALA A 87 -1.39 15.29 1.42
C ALA A 87 -0.65 14.35 2.38
N LEU A 88 -1.24 13.19 2.73
CA LEU A 88 -0.61 12.17 3.57
C LEU A 88 0.41 11.32 2.82
N ARG A 89 0.38 11.29 1.48
CA ARG A 89 1.33 10.52 0.66
C ARG A 89 2.77 10.97 0.87
N ALA A 90 3.00 12.25 1.15
CA ALA A 90 4.32 12.79 1.47
C ALA A 90 4.86 12.20 2.78
N SER A 91 4.00 11.97 3.78
CA SER A 91 4.36 11.33 5.05
C SER A 91 4.72 9.85 4.90
N LEU A 92 4.29 9.21 3.81
CA LEU A 92 4.67 7.83 3.46
C LEU A 92 5.99 7.71 2.70
N ASN A 93 6.54 8.81 2.17
CA ASN A 93 7.84 8.77 1.50
C ASN A 93 8.93 8.55 2.55
N GLY A 94 9.44 7.31 2.62
CA GLY A 94 10.45 6.87 3.59
C GLY A 94 9.99 5.75 4.52
N ILE A 95 8.70 5.42 4.54
CA ILE A 95 8.16 4.29 5.30
C ILE A 95 8.19 3.05 4.40
N MET A 96 9.16 2.16 4.65
CA MET A 96 9.27 0.84 3.99
C MET A 96 8.81 -0.32 4.88
N ASP A 97 8.37 -0.05 6.13
CA ASP A 97 7.99 -1.05 7.12
C ASP A 97 6.49 -0.93 7.46
N PHE A 98 5.72 -2.00 7.20
CA PHE A 98 4.27 -2.02 7.43
C PHE A 98 3.88 -1.92 8.90
N SER A 99 4.78 -2.28 9.83
CA SER A 99 4.58 -2.12 11.27
C SER A 99 4.40 -0.64 11.65
N ARG A 100 4.80 0.28 10.76
CA ARG A 100 4.61 1.72 10.89
C ARG A 100 3.30 2.24 10.27
N ILE A 101 2.44 1.40 9.70
CA ILE A 101 1.07 1.81 9.38
C ILE A 101 0.34 2.19 10.68
N SER A 102 0.59 1.47 11.79
CA SER A 102 0.12 1.89 13.12
C SER A 102 0.71 3.25 13.56
N VAL A 103 1.88 3.62 13.03
CA VAL A 103 2.51 4.92 13.26
C VAL A 103 1.82 6.03 12.46
N LEU A 104 1.11 5.75 11.36
CA LEU A 104 0.23 6.74 10.71
C LEU A 104 -0.88 7.21 11.65
N GLN A 105 -1.44 6.30 12.45
CA GLN A 105 -2.43 6.67 13.47
C GLN A 105 -1.81 7.65 14.49
N VAL A 106 -0.57 7.41 14.92
CA VAL A 106 0.16 8.28 15.85
C VAL A 106 0.55 9.62 15.19
N PHE A 107 0.94 9.61 13.91
CA PHE A 107 1.25 10.83 13.15
C PHE A 107 0.03 11.70 12.93
N MET A 108 -1.13 11.11 12.62
CA MET A 108 -2.39 11.84 12.46
C MET A 108 -2.89 12.38 13.80
N VAL A 109 -2.79 11.62 14.89
CA VAL A 109 -3.08 12.12 16.25
C VAL A 109 -2.13 13.26 16.64
N SER A 110 -0.87 13.22 16.21
CA SER A 110 0.13 14.27 16.50
C SER A 110 0.02 15.50 15.58
N ASN A 111 -0.50 15.36 14.36
CA ASN A 111 -0.69 16.46 13.40
C ASN A 111 -2.12 17.03 13.40
N GLY A 112 -3.06 16.39 14.11
CA GLY A 112 -4.42 16.88 14.35
C GLY A 112 -4.51 17.96 15.42
N GLN A 113 -3.52 18.85 15.55
CA GLN A 113 -3.65 20.05 16.37
C GLN A 113 -4.34 21.15 15.55
N PRO A 114 -5.58 21.56 15.89
CA PRO A 114 -6.09 22.84 15.43
C PRO A 114 -5.22 23.93 16.04
N MET A 115 -4.50 24.66 15.19
CA MET A 115 -3.94 25.95 15.56
C MET A 115 -5.13 26.86 15.82
N VAL A 116 -5.36 27.21 17.09
CA VAL A 116 -6.28 28.28 17.49
C VAL A 116 -5.87 29.61 16.87
#